data_AF-A0A1I1EGP7-F1
#
_entry.id   AF-A0A1I1EGP7-F1
#
_cell.length_a   1.000
_cell.length_b   1.000
_cell.length_c   1.000
_cell.angle_alpha   90.00
_cell.angle_beta   90.00
_cell.angle_gamma   90.00
#
_symmetry.space_group_name_H-M   'P 1'
#
loop_
_entity.id
_entity.type
_entity.pdbx_description
1 polymer ?
#
loop_
_entity_poly.entity_id
_entity_poly.type
_entity_poly.pdbx_seq_one_letter_code
_entity_poly.pdbx_strand_id
1 'polypeptide(L)' 'MPPSIDVAKNISNHLNTTVGYLLLGETDKVDLFKDPVMLQRLAELDKMETTEKSHILHVLDGFIKSVKLKNIAAL' A
#
# COMPACT_ATOMS: atom_id res chain seq x y z
N MET A 1 -4.46 -26.02 -6.22
CA MET A 1 -5.60 -25.38 -6.91
C MET A 1 -5.70 -23.97 -6.34
N PRO A 2 -5.50 -22.91 -7.11
CA PRO A 2 -5.67 -21.56 -6.60
C PRO A 2 -7.12 -21.38 -6.14
N PRO A 3 -7.38 -20.79 -4.96
CA PRO A 3 -8.75 -20.51 -4.53
C PRO A 3 -9.44 -19.61 -5.55
N SER A 4 -10.77 -19.71 -5.66
CA SER A 4 -11.53 -18.75 -6.46
C SER A 4 -11.33 -17.34 -5.92
N ILE A 5 -11.50 -16.33 -6.79
CA ILE A 5 -11.37 -14.91 -6.40
C ILE A 5 -12.30 -14.57 -5.23
N ASP A 6 -13.50 -15.15 -5.19
CA ASP A 6 -14.46 -14.93 -4.11
C ASP A 6 -14.03 -15.55 -2.78
N VAL A 7 -13.41 -16.74 -2.82
CA VAL A 7 -12.83 -17.36 -1.62
C VAL A 7 -11.65 -16.54 -1.13
N ALA A 8 -10.77 -16.07 -2.03
CA ALA A 8 -9.63 -15.22 -1.66
C ALA A 8 -10.09 -13.87 -1.05
N LYS A 9 -11.14 -13.24 -1.60
CA LYS A 9 -11.75 -12.03 -1.03
C LYS A 9 -12.27 -12.26 0.38
N ASN A 10 -13.04 -13.33 0.59
CA ASN A 10 -13.60 -13.65 1.90
C ASN A 10 -12.51 -13.88 2.95
N ILE A 11 -11.45 -14.60 2.59
CA ILE A 11 -10.30 -14.83 3.49
C ILE A 11 -9.59 -13.51 3.79
N SER A 12 -9.35 -12.66 2.77
CA SER A 12 -8.67 -11.37 2.97
C SER A 12 -9.42 -10.43 3.90
N ASN A 13 -10.75 -10.39 3.76
CA ASN A 13 -11.63 -9.59 4.62
C ASN A 13 -11.62 -10.10 6.07
N HIS A 14 -11.62 -11.42 6.30
CA HIS A 14 -11.54 -11.97 7.66
C HIS A 14 -10.19 -11.74 8.34
N LEU A 15 -9.12 -11.66 7.54
CA LEU A 15 -7.76 -11.45 8.03
C LEU A 15 -7.34 -9.97 8.03
N ASN A 16 -8.25 -9.05 7.71
CA ASN A 16 -7.98 -7.62 7.53
C ASN A 16 -6.72 -7.36 6.69
N THR A 17 -6.57 -8.15 5.62
CA THR A 17 -5.46 -8.03 4.66
C THR A 17 -6.06 -7.92 3.26
N THR A 18 -5.22 -7.85 2.24
CA THR A 18 -5.70 -7.67 0.87
C THR A 18 -5.61 -8.97 0.09
N VAL A 19 -6.45 -9.13 -0.94
CA VAL A 19 -6.36 -10.29 -1.84
C VAL A 19 -4.97 -10.38 -2.47
N GLY A 20 -4.34 -9.23 -2.76
CA GLY A 20 -2.96 -9.15 -3.23
C GLY A 20 -1.98 -9.79 -2.25
N TYR A 21 -2.12 -9.52 -0.96
CA TYR A 21 -1.28 -10.14 0.08
C TYR A 21 -1.40 -11.68 0.10
N LEU A 22 -2.61 -12.21 -0.05
CA LEU A 22 -2.86 -13.66 -0.04
C LEU A 22 -2.37 -14.37 -1.31
N LEU A 23 -2.34 -13.68 -2.44
CA LEU A 23 -1.95 -14.25 -3.74
C LEU A 23 -0.47 -14.04 -4.08
N LEU A 24 0.18 -13.04 -3.50
CA LEU A 24 1.58 -12.67 -3.78
C LEU A 24 2.57 -13.22 -2.76
N GLY A 25 2.15 -14.21 -1.96
CA GLY A 25 2.76 -14.68 -0.70
C GLY A 25 4.25 -15.05 -0.67
N GLU A 26 5.02 -14.77 -1.73
CA GLU A 26 6.46 -15.01 -1.85
C GLU A 26 7.20 -13.87 -2.58
N THR A 27 6.73 -12.61 -2.47
CA THR A 27 7.45 -11.46 -3.02
C THR A 27 8.04 -10.58 -1.91
N ASP A 28 9.23 -10.02 -2.10
CA ASP A 28 9.89 -9.14 -1.11
C ASP A 28 9.08 -7.87 -0.74
N LYS A 29 7.94 -7.66 -1.42
CA LYS A 29 7.00 -6.54 -1.21
C LYS A 29 5.68 -6.98 -0.56
N VAL A 30 5.58 -8.22 -0.06
CA VAL A 30 4.36 -8.78 0.55
C VAL A 30 3.78 -7.86 1.62
N ASP A 31 4.62 -7.28 2.47
CA ASP A 31 4.15 -6.41 3.57
C ASP A 31 3.48 -5.11 3.10
N LEU A 32 3.78 -4.62 1.89
CA LEU A 32 3.16 -3.43 1.33
C LEU A 32 1.65 -3.63 1.10
N PHE A 33 1.26 -4.84 0.73
CA PHE A 33 -0.13 -5.19 0.45
C PHE A 33 -0.87 -5.68 1.69
N LYS A 34 -0.21 -5.75 2.85
CA LYS A 34 -0.82 -6.24 4.09
C LYS A 34 -1.85 -5.25 4.66
N ASP A 35 -1.62 -3.95 4.50
CA ASP A 35 -2.50 -2.90 5.03
C ASP A 35 -3.58 -2.51 3.99
N PRO A 36 -4.85 -2.89 4.20
CA PRO A 36 -5.95 -2.55 3.30
C PRO A 36 -6.20 -1.04 3.23
N VAL A 37 -5.97 -0.32 4.33
CA VAL A 37 -6.18 1.14 4.40
C VAL A 37 -5.13 1.85 3.56
N MET A 38 -3.87 1.39 3.58
CA MET A 38 -2.81 1.93 2.73
C MET A 38 -3.14 1.75 1.23
N LEU A 39 -3.67 0.59 0.84
CA LEU A 39 -4.10 0.36 -0.53
C LEU A 39 -5.32 1.18 -0.93
N GLN A 40 -6.29 1.35 -0.03
CA GLN A 40 -7.47 2.16 -0.29
C GLN A 40 -7.08 3.62 -0.56
N ARG A 41 -6.16 4.17 0.24
CA ARG A 41 -5.61 5.52 0.02
C ARG A 41 -4.91 5.64 -1.34
N LEU A 42 -4.17 4.63 -1.76
CA LEU A 42 -3.52 4.62 -3.08
C LEU A 42 -4.55 4.58 -4.22
N ALA A 43 -5.61 3.79 -4.06
CA ALA A 43 -6.71 3.73 -5.02
C ALA A 43 -7.50 5.05 -5.09
N GLU A 44 -7.62 5.77 -3.97
CA GLU A 44 -8.22 7.11 -3.93
C GLU A 44 -7.34 8.14 -4.63
N LEU A 45 -6.01 8.13 -4.39
CA LEU A 45 -5.05 8.98 -5.08
C LEU A 45 -5.06 8.77 -6.59
N ASP A 46 -5.30 7.54 -7.05
CA ASP A 46 -5.34 7.25 -8.48
C ASP A 46 -6.59 7.80 -9.19
N LYS A 47 -7.67 8.02 -8.43
CA LYS A 47 -8.92 8.61 -8.93
C LYS A 47 -8.93 10.15 -8.93
N MET A 48 -7.92 10.78 -8.33
CA MET A 48 -7.83 12.24 -8.27
C MET A 48 -7.34 12.86 -9.58
N GLU A 49 -7.70 14.11 -9.80
CA GLU A 49 -7.17 14.92 -10.91
C GLU A 49 -5.65 15.05 -10.83
N THR A 50 -5.00 15.08 -11.99
CA THR A 50 -3.53 14.98 -12.13
C THR A 50 -2.78 16.03 -11.32
N THR A 51 -3.34 17.25 -11.24
CA THR A 51 -2.74 18.37 -10.50
C THR A 51 -2.80 18.17 -8.98
N GLU A 52 -3.96 17.75 -8.44
CA GLU A 52 -4.14 17.51 -7.02
C GLU A 52 -3.30 16.31 -6.55
N LYS A 53 -3.29 15.24 -7.35
CA LYS A 53 -2.44 14.06 -7.15
C LYS A 53 -0.96 14.47 -7.08
N SER A 54 -0.50 15.33 -7.98
CA SER A 54 0.89 15.80 -8.00
C SER A 54 1.28 16.56 -6.72
N HIS A 55 0.41 17.44 -6.22
CA HIS A 55 0.66 18.16 -4.97
C HIS A 55 0.77 17.23 -3.76
N ILE A 56 -0.15 16.25 -3.66
CA ILE A 56 -0.14 15.29 -2.55
C ILE A 56 1.13 14.42 -2.59
N LEU A 57 1.52 13.95 -3.77
CA LEU A 57 2.74 13.18 -3.95
C LEU A 57 3.99 13.99 -3.59
N HIS A 58 4.04 15.28 -3.96
CA HIS A 58 5.16 16.15 -3.61
C HIS A 58 5.31 16.34 -2.09
N VAL A 59 4.19 16.50 -1.37
CA VAL A 59 4.19 16.58 0.10
C VAL A 59 4.66 15.26 0.71
N LEU A 60 4.15 14.13 0.21
CA LEU A 60 4.54 12.80 0.66
C LEU A 60 6.05 12.56 0.48
N ASP A 61 6.61 12.94 -0.67
CA ASP A 61 8.05 12.86 -0.96
C ASP A 61 8.88 13.69 0.01
N GLY A 62 8.40 14.88 0.38
CA GLY A 62 9.02 15.73 1.39
C GLY A 62 9.09 15.04 2.76
N PHE A 63 7.99 14.42 3.20
CA PHE A 63 7.95 13.67 4.46
C PHE A 63 8.89 12.44 4.43
N ILE A 64 8.87 11.67 3.35
CA ILE A 64 9.76 10.51 3.18
C ILE A 64 11.23 10.93 3.27
N LYS A 65 11.61 12.01 2.58
CA LYS A 65 12.97 12.57 2.65
C LYS A 65 13.33 12.98 4.07
N SER A 66 12.44 13.69 4.77
CA SER A 66 12.67 14.11 6.16
C SER A 66 12.93 12.92 7.10
N VAL A 67 12.12 11.86 7.02
CA VAL A 67 12.29 10.64 7.83
C VAL A 67 13.61 9.95 7.50
N LYS A 68 13.96 9.82 6.22
CA LYS A 68 15.25 9.24 5.80
C LYS A 68 16.43 10.02 6.35
N LEU A 69 16.38 11.36 6.29
CA LEU A 69 17.44 12.22 6.83
C LEU A 69 17.57 12.07 8.36
N LYS A 70 16.46 11.99 9.10
CA LYS A 70 16.48 11.74 10.54
C LYS A 70 17.12 10.40 10.89
N ASN A 71 16.83 9.35 10.12
CA ASN A 71 17.41 8.02 10.36
C ASN A 71 18.91 7.97 10.06
N ILE A 72 19.40 8.78 9.12
CA ILE A 72 20.84 8.93 8.84
C ILE A 72 21.53 9.74 9.94
N ALA A 73 20.90 10.80 10.44
CA ALA A 73 21.45 11.64 11.52
C ALA A 73 21.42 10.98 12.91
N ALA A 74 20.72 9.85 13.06
CA ALA A 74 20.65 9.06 14.30
C ALA A 74 21.71 7.95 14.38
N LEU A 75 22.56 7.80 13.35
CA LEU A 75 23.75 6.93 13.30
C LEU A 75 25.01 7.71 13.63
#